data_AF-A0A177AZ98-F1
#
_entry.id   AF-A0A177AZ98-F1
#
_cell.length_a   1.000
_cell.length_b   1.000
_cell.length_c   1.000
_cell.angle_alpha   90.00
_cell.angle_beta   90.00
_cell.angle_gamma   90.00
#
_symmetry.space_group_name_H-M   'P 1'
#
loop_
_entity.id
_entity.type
_entity.pdbx_description
1 polymer ?
#
loop_
_entity_poly.entity_id
_entity_poly.type
_entity_poly.pdbx_seq_one_letter_code
_entity_poly.pdbx_strand_id
1 'polypeptide(L)' 'MCDNAANRLLNNKIFLSVIIDKATLGTETDCLIPMMRGCHRLILVGDQHQLQPILKNKCLVKSGKCI' A
#
# COMPACT_ATOMS: atom_id res chain seq x y z
N MET A 1 1.21 1.59 7.22
CA MET A 1 1.73 0.20 7.09
C MET A 1 2.88 0.14 6.10
N CYS A 2 2.78 0.83 4.96
CA CYS A 2 3.83 0.90 3.95
C CYS A 2 4.52 2.28 3.88
N ASP A 3 4.20 3.18 4.80
CA ASP A 3 4.66 4.57 4.90
C ASP A 3 6.18 4.70 5.08
N ASN A 4 6.81 3.75 5.79
CA ASN A 4 8.26 3.72 5.92
C ASN A 4 9.01 3.52 4.58
N ALA A 5 8.34 3.04 3.53
CA ALA A 5 8.95 2.98 2.19
C ALA A 5 9.20 4.39 1.61
N ALA A 6 8.57 5.44 2.16
CA ALA A 6 8.85 6.84 1.85
C ALA A 6 10.10 7.40 2.57
N ASN A 7 10.75 6.62 3.44
CA ASN A 7 11.90 7.09 4.20
C ASN A 7 13.01 7.61 3.25
N ARG A 8 13.57 8.77 3.58
CA ARG A 8 14.63 9.44 2.80
C ARG A 8 15.88 8.58 2.61
N LEU A 9 16.15 7.67 3.55
CA LEU A 9 17.26 6.72 3.43
C LEU A 9 17.14 5.80 2.21
N LEU A 10 15.93 5.64 1.66
CA LEU A 10 15.64 4.80 0.50
C LEU A 10 15.58 5.60 -0.82
N ASN A 11 15.88 6.91 -0.81
CA ASN A 11 15.71 7.79 -1.97
C ASN A 11 16.54 7.41 -3.19
N ASN A 12 17.74 6.88 -2.99
CA ASN A 12 18.63 6.49 -4.08
C ASN A 12 18.60 4.96 -4.31
N LYS A 13 17.54 4.28 -3.88
CA LYS A 13 17.36 2.84 -4.06
C LYS A 13 16.19 2.59 -5.00
N ILE A 14 16.40 1.67 -5.94
CA ILE A 14 15.39 1.19 -6.87
C ILE A 14 15.02 -0.23 -6.48
N PHE A 15 13.72 -0.50 -6.38
CA PHE A 15 13.21 -1.82 -6.05
C PHE A 15 12.43 -2.37 -7.24
N LEU A 16 13.08 -3.16 -8.09
CA LEU A 16 12.46 -3.72 -9.30
C LEU A 16 11.34 -4.71 -8.97
N SER A 17 11.42 -5.38 -7.82
CA SER A 17 10.39 -6.29 -7.33
C SER A 17 9.92 -5.85 -5.95
N VAL A 18 8.62 -5.67 -5.79
CA VAL A 18 7.98 -5.26 -4.54
C VAL A 18 6.94 -6.31 -4.16
N ILE A 19 6.99 -6.76 -2.90
CA ILE A 19 6.00 -7.64 -2.31
C ILE A 19 5.33 -6.88 -1.18
N ILE A 20 4.00 -6.81 -1.20
CA ILE A 20 3.21 -6.18 -0.14
C ILE A 20 2.38 -7.28 0.51
N ASP A 21 2.75 -7.65 1.74
CA ASP A 21 1.94 -8.54 2.58
C ASP A 21 0.85 -7.72 3.30
N LYS A 22 -0.28 -8.37 3.58
CA LYS A 22 -1.49 -7.75 4.13
C LYS A 22 -2.00 -6.55 3.33
N ALA A 23 -1.87 -6.60 2.00
CA ALA A 23 -2.29 -5.53 1.10
C ALA A 23 -3.76 -5.11 1.29
N THR A 24 -4.64 -6.03 1.70
CA THR A 24 -6.05 -5.77 1.98
C THR A 24 -6.32 -4.94 3.24
N LEU A 25 -5.32 -4.71 4.10
CA LEU A 25 -5.42 -3.90 5.31
C LEU A 25 -4.99 -2.43 5.10
N GLY A 26 -4.29 -2.13 4.00
CA GLY A 26 -3.83 -0.79 3.65
C GLY A 26 -4.80 -0.06 2.72
N THR A 27 -4.60 1.25 2.54
CA THR A 27 -5.27 2.01 1.46
C THR A 27 -4.49 1.92 0.15
N GLU A 28 -5.09 2.28 -0.99
CA GLU A 28 -4.40 2.41 -2.29
C GLU A 28 -3.09 3.19 -2.15
N THR A 29 -3.19 4.33 -1.47
CA THR A 29 -2.10 5.27 -1.28
C THR A 29 -0.96 4.62 -0.50
N ASP A 30 -1.26 3.81 0.52
CA ASP A 30 -0.22 3.08 1.26
C ASP A 30 0.52 2.12 0.33
N CYS A 31 -0.21 1.37 -0.50
CA CYS A 31 0.38 0.38 -1.40
C CYS A 31 1.21 1.05 -2.52
N LEU A 32 0.87 2.26 -2.95
CA LEU A 32 1.57 3.01 -3.99
C LEU A 32 2.96 3.49 -3.56
N ILE A 33 3.17 3.83 -2.29
CA ILE A 33 4.45 4.38 -1.79
C ILE A 33 5.67 3.52 -2.19
N PRO A 34 5.69 2.20 -1.94
CA PRO A 34 6.81 1.35 -2.37
C PRO A 34 6.86 1.13 -3.89
N MET A 35 5.72 1.15 -4.59
CA MET A 35 5.68 0.96 -6.06
C MET A 35 6.39 2.08 -6.81
N MET A 36 6.28 3.31 -6.31
CA MET A 36 6.89 4.51 -6.90
C MET A 36 8.43 4.50 -6.91
N ARG A 37 9.07 3.49 -6.30
CA ARG A 37 10.53 3.32 -6.27
C ARG A 37 11.09 2.54 -7.47
N GLY A 38 10.45 2.64 -8.64
CA GLY A 38 10.87 1.97 -9.87
C GLY A 38 10.50 0.48 -9.96
N CYS A 39 9.39 0.10 -9.32
CA CYS A 39 8.87 -1.26 -9.33
C CYS A 39 8.44 -1.70 -10.74
N HIS A 40 8.93 -2.87 -11.16
CA HIS A 40 8.56 -3.53 -12.42
C HIS A 40 7.72 -4.79 -12.18
N ARG A 41 7.91 -5.46 -11.05
CA ARG A 41 7.15 -6.65 -10.64
C ARG A 41 6.56 -6.43 -9.26
N LEU A 42 5.24 -6.45 -9.18
CA LEU A 42 4.50 -6.30 -7.95
C LEU A 42 3.80 -7.60 -7.59
N ILE A 43 3.90 -8.01 -6.33
CA ILE A 43 3.12 -9.12 -5.76
C ILE A 43 2.35 -8.57 -4.55
N LEU A 44 1.03 -8.60 -4.63
CA LEU A 44 0.15 -8.22 -3.53
C LEU A 44 -0.37 -9.50 -2.86
N VAL A 45 -0.11 -9.64 -1.57
CA VAL A 45 -0.60 -10.73 -0.75
C VAL A 45 -1.59 -10.15 0.26
N GLY A 46 -2.81 -10.66 0.25
CA GLY A 46 -3.86 -10.20 1.14
C GLY A 46 -5.07 -11.11 1.07
N ASP A 47 -5.91 -11.03 2.11
CA ASP A 47 -7.18 -11.74 2.19
C ASP A 47 -8.29 -10.71 2.45
N GLN A 48 -9.23 -10.64 1.51
CA GLN A 48 -10.37 -9.70 1.54
C GLN A 48 -11.46 -10.11 2.54
N HIS A 49 -11.43 -11.36 3.03
CA HIS A 49 -12.38 -11.88 4.03
C HIS A 49 -11.85 -11.77 5.46
N GLN A 50 -10.60 -11.34 5.64
CA GLN A 50 -10.02 -11.06 6.94
C GLN A 50 -10.30 -9.60 7.35
N LEU A 51 -9.43 -9.03 8.19
CA LEU A 51 -9.53 -7.65 8.67
C LEU A 51 -9.48 -6.66 7.50
N GLN A 52 -10.49 -5.79 7.44
CA GLN A 52 -10.55 -4.67 6.51
C GLN A 52 -9.74 -3.46 7.04
N PRO A 53 -9.33 -2.53 6.16
CA PRO A 53 -8.63 -1.32 6.55
C PRO A 53 -9.45 -0.50 7.54
N ILE A 54 -8.81 0.00 8.60
CA ILE A 54 -9.46 0.85 9.59
C ILE A 54 -9.57 2.27 9.03
N LEU A 55 -10.68 2.54 8.34
CA LEU A 55 -10.99 3.86 7.80
C LEU A 55 -11.68 4.72 8.88
N LYS A 56 -10.95 5.73 9.37
CA LYS A 56 -11.48 6.66 10.39
C LYS A 56 -12.59 7.56 9.86
N ASN A 57 -12.55 7.89 8.56
CA ASN A 57 -13.54 8.76 7.93
C ASN A 57 -14.58 7.94 7.13
N LYS A 58 -15.80 7.87 7.68
CA LYS A 58 -16.91 7.10 7.09
C LYS A 58 -17.38 7.63 5.73
N CYS A 59 -17.13 8.89 5.39
CA CYS A 59 -17.47 9.45 4.09
C CYS A 59 -16.56 8.91 2.97
N LEU A 60 -15.31 8.57 3.30
CA LEU A 60 -14.36 8.01 2.33
C LEU A 60 -14.72 6.56 1.98
N VAL A 61 -15.18 5.79 2.97
CA VAL A 61 -15.72 4.43 2.77
C VAL A 61 -16.88 4.46 1.77
N LYS A 62 -17.84 5.36 1.97
CA LYS A 62 -19.05 5.47 1.13
C LYS A 62 -18.77 5.91 -0.30
N SER A 63 -17.71 6.68 -0.52
CA SER A 63 -17.37 7.21 -1.84
C SER A 63 -16.44 6.31 -2.63
N GLY A 64 -16.00 5.17 -2.07
CA GLY A 64 -15.03 4.28 -2.71
C GLY A 64 -13.66 4.92 -2.92
N LYS A 65 -13.38 6.06 -2.28
CA LYS A 65 -12.13 6.84 -2.44
C LYS A 65 -10.98 6.35 -1.54
N CYS A 66 -11.12 5.15 -0.98
CA CYS A 66 -10.11 4.50 -0.15
C CYS A 66 -9.73 3.10 -0.67
N ILE A 67 -10.07 2.81 -1.93
CA ILE A 67 -9.70 1.58 -2.64
C ILE A 67 -8.48 1.88 -3.47
#